data_AF-A0A7C9U328-F1
#
_entry.id   AF-A0A7C9U328-F1
#
_cell.length_a   1.000
_cell.length_b   1.000
_cell.length_c   1.000
_cell.angle_alpha   90.00
_cell.angle_beta   90.00
_cell.angle_gamma   90.00
#
_symmetry.space_group_name_H-M   'P 1'
#
loop_
_entity.id
_entity.type
_entity.pdbx_description
1 polymer ?
#
loop_
_entity_poly.entity_id
_entity_poly.type
_entity_poly.pdbx_seq_one_letter_code
_entity_poly.pdbx_strand_id
1 'polypeptide(L)' 'MVKAISNISVQNYKSLHNECKIEIRPLTILSGANGAGKSSIMQPLLLLKQGFGFKVVSDLE' A
#
# COMPACT_ATOMS: atom_id res chain seq x y z
N MET A 1 -2.74 3.01 21.45
CA MET A 1 -1.51 2.78 20.65
C MET A 1 -1.96 2.41 19.23
N VAL A 2 -1.59 3.18 18.21
CA VAL A 2 -1.94 2.86 16.81
C VAL A 2 -0.93 1.82 16.28
N LYS A 3 -1.42 0.76 15.64
CA LYS A 3 -0.55 -0.24 15.01
C LYS A 3 -0.19 0.20 13.59
N ALA A 4 1.09 0.08 13.24
CA ALA A 4 1.55 0.30 11.88
C ALA A 4 1.16 -0.88 10.96
N ILE A 5 1.08 -0.60 9.66
CA ILE A 5 0.94 -1.63 8.63
C ILE A 5 2.25 -2.42 8.58
N SER A 6 2.17 -3.76 8.68
CA SER A 6 3.34 -4.64 8.63
C SER A 6 3.54 -5.31 7.27
N ASN A 7 2.48 -5.44 6.47
CA ASN A 7 2.52 -6.10 5.17
C ASN A 7 1.45 -5.52 4.24
N ILE A 8 1.74 -5.53 2.95
CA ILE A 8 0.77 -5.28 1.88
C ILE A 8 0.90 -6.40 0.84
N SER A 9 -0.23 -6.96 0.42
CA SER A 9 -0.29 -7.90 -0.70
C SER A 9 -1.34 -7.43 -1.70
N VAL A 10 -0.99 -7.40 -2.97
CA VAL A 10 -1.86 -6.95 -4.06
C VAL A 10 -1.72 -7.89 -5.24
N GLN A 11 -2.86 -8.26 -5.82
CA GLN A 11 -2.96 -9.07 -7.03
C GLN A 11 -4.12 -8.55 -7.88
N ASN A 12 -4.11 -8.87 -9.18
CA ASN A 12 -5.13 -8.46 -10.15
C ASN A 12 -5.45 -6.94 -10.12
N TYR A 13 -4.44 -6.09 -9.86
CA TYR A 13 -4.61 -4.63 -9.80
C TYR A 13 -3.59 -3.90 -10.67
N LYS A 14 -4.07 -3.23 -11.71
CA LYS A 14 -3.25 -2.51 -12.70
C LYS A 14 -2.17 -3.44 -13.26
N SER A 15 -0.89 -3.06 -13.14
CA SER A 15 0.25 -3.84 -13.61
C SER A 15 0.63 -5.03 -12.70
N LEU A 16 -0.03 -5.20 -11.55
CA LEU A 16 0.20 -6.29 -10.60
C LEU A 16 -0.79 -7.43 -10.89
N HIS A 17 -0.53 -8.20 -11.96
CA HIS A 17 -1.36 -9.35 -12.32
C HIS A 17 -1.21 -10.49 -11.32
N ASN A 18 0.03 -10.91 -11.05
CA ASN A 18 0.35 -11.88 -10.02
C ASN A 18 0.44 -11.22 -8.64
N GLU A 19 0.37 -12.03 -7.58
CA GLU A 19 0.54 -11.54 -6.22
C GLU A 19 1.91 -10.86 -6.05
N CYS A 20 1.88 -9.61 -5.59
CA CYS A 20 3.02 -8.85 -5.14
C CYS A 20 2.85 -8.55 -3.66
N LYS A 21 3.70 -9.15 -2.84
CA LYS A 21 3.72 -8.99 -1.38
C LYS A 21 4.95 -8.18 -0.95
N ILE A 22 4.73 -7.17 -0.12
CA ILE A 22 5.79 -6.35 0.48
C ILE A 22 5.64 -6.36 2.00
N GLU A 23 6.70 -6.75 2.69
CA GLU A 23 6.85 -6.55 4.13
C GLU A 23 7.24 -5.08 4.39
N ILE A 24 6.48 -4.42 5.26
CA ILE A 24 6.71 -3.03 5.65
C ILE A 24 7.59 -3.02 6.91
N ARG A 25 8.74 -2.36 6.80
CA ARG A 25 9.69 -2.13 7.90
C ARG A 25 9.72 -0.63 8.22
N PRO A 26 10.37 -0.20 9.34
CA PRO A 26 10.44 1.22 9.69
C PRO A 26 10.93 2.13 8.55
N LEU A 27 11.74 1.59 7.64
CA LEU A 27 12.05 2.21 6.35
C LEU A 27 11.95 1.16 5.24
N THR A 28 11.02 1.35 4.32
CA THR A 28 10.87 0.57 3.09
C THR A 28 10.92 1.51 1.89
N ILE A 29 11.89 1.31 0.99
CA ILE A 29 12.05 2.13 -0.22
C ILE A 29 11.55 1.35 -1.43
N LEU A 30 10.59 1.92 -2.16
CA LEU A 30 10.13 1.37 -3.44
C LEU A 30 10.92 2.02 -4.58
N SER A 31 11.84 1.26 -5.18
CA SER A 31 12.66 1.70 -6.31
C SER A 31 12.44 0.80 -7.55
N GLY A 32 12.82 1.30 -8.73
CA GLY A 32 12.67 0.61 -10.01
C GLY A 32 12.27 1.53 -11.15
N ALA A 33 12.26 1.02 -12.38
CA ALA A 33 11.91 1.77 -13.58
C ALA A 33 10.50 2.40 -13.52
N ASN A 34 10.28 3.48 -14.26
CA ASN A 34 8.94 4.05 -14.44
C ASN A 34 8.01 3.00 -15.07
N GLY A 35 6.78 2.90 -14.56
CA GLY A 35 5.84 1.85 -14.97
C GLY A 35 6.04 0.49 -14.30
N ALA A 36 7.09 0.26 -13.50
CA ALA A 36 7.35 -1.02 -12.82
C ALA A 36 6.33 -1.41 -11.73
N GLY A 37 5.24 -0.67 -11.54
CA GLY A 37 4.18 -1.00 -10.57
C GLY A 37 4.33 -0.40 -9.17
N LYS A 38 5.31 0.48 -8.94
CA LYS A 38 5.51 1.15 -7.64
C LYS A 38 4.29 1.96 -7.17
N SER A 39 3.63 2.69 -8.07
CA SER A 39 2.38 3.37 -7.75
C SER A 39 1.22 2.39 -7.62
N SER A 40 1.21 1.32 -8.43
CA SER A 40 0.20 0.27 -8.38
C SER A 40 0.17 -0.44 -7.02
N ILE A 41 1.32 -0.65 -6.37
CA ILE A 41 1.35 -1.28 -5.04
C ILE A 41 0.89 -0.33 -3.93
N MET A 42 1.10 0.98 -4.06
CA MET A 42 0.74 1.96 -3.02
C MET A 42 -0.71 2.47 -3.10
N GLN A 43 -1.25 2.66 -4.30
CA GLN A 43 -2.59 3.23 -4.52
C GLN A 43 -3.76 2.48 -3.85
N PRO A 44 -3.72 1.14 -3.68
CA PRO A 44 -4.76 0.42 -2.94
C PRO A 44 -4.98 0.94 -1.52
N LEU A 45 -3.94 1.43 -0.83
CA LEU A 45 -4.10 2.01 0.51
C LEU A 45 -5.02 3.24 0.50
N LEU A 46 -4.93 4.07 -0.54
CA LEU A 46 -5.82 5.23 -0.70
C LEU A 46 -7.25 4.80 -1.04
N LEU A 47 -7.41 3.80 -1.93
CA LEU A 47 -8.73 3.24 -2.26
C LEU A 47 -9.42 2.66 -1.02
N LEU A 48 -8.67 1.96 -0.17
CA LEU A 48 -9.19 1.43 1.08
C LEU A 48 -9.64 2.56 2.01
N LYS A 49 -8.81 3.61 2.19
CA LYS A 49 -9.18 4.80 2.98
C LYS A 49 -10.50 5.41 2.50
N GLN A 50 -10.61 5.68 1.20
CA GLN A 50 -11.75 6.38 0.61
C GLN A 50 -13.01 5.52 0.52
N GLY A 51 -12.88 4.25 0.10
CA GLY A 51 -14.02 3.37 -0.16
C GLY A 51 -14.61 2.72 1.09
N PHE A 52 -13.82 2.54 2.15
CA PHE A 52 -14.23 1.79 3.33
C PHE A 52 -14.07 2.57 4.65
N GLY A 53 -13.70 3.86 4.58
CA GLY A 53 -13.64 4.74 5.76
C GLY A 53 -12.57 4.33 6.78
N PHE A 54 -11.47 3.70 6.33
CA PHE A 54 -10.35 3.41 7.22
C PHE A 54 -9.77 4.72 7.77
N LYS A 55 -9.70 4.82 9.10
CA LYS A 55 -9.04 5.93 9.78
C LYS A 55 -7.53 5.72 9.80
N VAL A 56 -6.79 6.72 9.35
CA VAL A 56 -5.34 6.79 9.53
C VAL A 56 -5.00 7.69 10.72
N VAL A 57 -3.74 7.71 11.16
CA VAL A 57 -3.29 8.44 12.35
C VAL A 57 -3.73 9.91 12.33
N SER A 58 -3.67 10.57 11.16
CA SER A 58 -4.08 11.97 10.99
C SER A 58 -5.58 12.20 11.17
N ASP A 59 -6.41 11.16 11.15
CA ASP A 59 -7.86 11.27 11.32
C ASP A 59 -8.28 11.06 12.80
N LEU A 60 -7.31 10.87 13.71
CA LEU A 60 -7.51 10.65 15.15
C LEU A 60 -7.21 11.89 16.00
N GLU A 61 -6.69 12.95 15.39
CA GLU A 61 -6.58 14.30 15.95
C GLU A 61 -7.87 15.08 15.68
#